data_AF-A0A564YZY8-F1
#
_entry.id   AF-A0A564YZY8-F1
#
_cell.length_a   1.000
_cell.length_b   1.000
_cell.length_c   1.000
_cell.angle_alpha   90.00
_cell.angle_beta   90.00
_cell.angle_gamma   90.00
#
_symmetry.space_group_name_H-M   'P 1'
#
loop_
_entity.id
_entity.type
_entity.pdbx_description
1 polymer ?
#
loop_
_entity_poly.entity_id
_entity_poly.type
_entity_poly.pdbx_seq_one_letter_code
_entity_poly.pdbx_strand_id
1 'polypeptide(L)'
;MAGLPNEMRINMLLRKFSKNDHDLYLAYLLPLSPKDFTFEETIEKCGKVFGDNTSLFNRLFKCPNLAIREGEVIHKYAATVNRMCNAFSYGPLKKDQFRCLVFVQDLRLPFYAEIHLKLLSLLDKNLDIMLHHLVDEHNNFRSLIAYSNRVESNET
;
A
#
# COMPACT_ATOMS: atom_id res chain seq x y z
N MET A 1 23.59 3.73 -19.73
CA MET A 1 23.26 2.31 -19.41
C MET A 1 22.59 1.56 -20.57
N ALA A 2 22.01 2.21 -21.58
CA ALA A 2 21.25 1.56 -22.66
C ALA A 2 22.10 0.84 -23.75
N GLY A 3 23.32 0.40 -23.44
CA GLY A 3 24.24 -0.20 -24.43
C GLY A 3 24.92 -1.51 -24.01
N LEU A 4 24.58 -2.05 -22.84
CA LEU A 4 25.15 -3.31 -22.34
C LEU A 4 24.20 -4.49 -22.65
N PRO A 5 24.74 -5.69 -22.97
CA PRO A 5 23.93 -6.89 -23.11
C PRO A 5 23.11 -7.18 -21.84
N ASN A 6 21.90 -7.70 -22.00
CA ASN A 6 20.98 -7.99 -20.88
C ASN A 6 21.63 -8.88 -19.82
N GLU A 7 22.34 -9.93 -20.24
CA GLU A 7 23.10 -10.82 -19.34
C GLU A 7 24.08 -10.05 -18.43
N MET A 8 24.81 -9.07 -18.98
CA MET A 8 25.75 -8.26 -18.20
C MET A 8 25.01 -7.36 -17.21
N ARG A 9 23.89 -6.74 -17.63
CA ARG A 9 23.06 -5.90 -16.76
C ARG A 9 22.45 -6.71 -15.61
N ILE A 10 21.97 -7.92 -15.89
CA ILE A 10 21.42 -8.85 -14.88
C ILE A 10 22.51 -9.28 -13.90
N ASN A 11 23.68 -9.69 -14.38
CA ASN A 11 24.79 -10.08 -13.52
C ASN A 11 25.27 -8.93 -12.61
N MET A 12 25.28 -7.69 -13.11
CA MET A 12 25.60 -6.52 -12.30
C MET A 12 24.54 -6.23 -11.22
N LEU A 13 23.26 -6.46 -11.53
CA LEU A 13 22.17 -6.33 -10.54
C LEU A 13 22.32 -7.36 -9.43
N LEU A 14 22.53 -8.63 -9.80
CA LEU A 14 22.70 -9.74 -8.89
C LEU A 14 23.85 -9.49 -7.90
N ARG A 15 24.99 -8.93 -8.34
CA ARG A 15 26.10 -8.56 -7.44
C ARG A 15 25.74 -7.60 -6.30
N LYS A 16 24.59 -6.91 -6.36
CA LYS A 16 24.12 -6.02 -5.28
C LYS A 16 23.31 -6.75 -4.21
N PHE A 17 22.93 -8.00 -4.46
CA PHE A 17 22.06 -8.75 -3.56
C PHE A 17 22.89 -9.25 -2.39
N SER A 18 22.31 -9.20 -1.19
CA SER A 18 22.89 -9.94 -0.07
C SER A 18 22.79 -11.45 -0.34
N LYS A 19 23.53 -12.26 0.42
CA LYS A 19 23.44 -13.73 0.30
C LYS A 19 21.99 -14.23 0.42
N ASN A 20 21.24 -13.68 1.38
CA ASN A 20 19.84 -14.05 1.61
C ASN A 20 18.94 -13.61 0.46
N ASP A 21 19.13 -12.40 -0.08
CA ASP A 21 18.35 -11.92 -1.22
C ASP A 21 18.64 -12.74 -2.47
N HIS A 22 19.89 -13.17 -2.63
CA HIS A 22 20.29 -14.08 -3.69
C HIS A 22 19.59 -15.43 -3.60
N ASP A 23 19.59 -16.04 -2.42
CA ASP A 23 18.91 -17.33 -2.18
C ASP A 23 17.41 -17.20 -2.42
N LEU A 24 16.79 -16.11 -1.97
CA LEU A 24 15.37 -15.81 -2.20
C LEU A 24 15.06 -15.57 -3.68
N TYR A 25 15.91 -14.81 -4.38
CA TYR A 25 15.81 -14.59 -5.82
C TYR A 25 15.85 -15.90 -6.59
N LEU A 26 16.80 -16.78 -6.26
CA LEU A 26 16.94 -18.10 -6.89
C LEU A 26 15.73 -18.99 -6.58
N ALA A 27 15.29 -19.04 -5.33
CA ALA A 27 14.14 -19.85 -4.91
C ALA A 27 12.84 -19.44 -5.63
N TYR A 28 12.62 -18.14 -5.85
CA TYR A 28 11.44 -17.63 -6.52
C TYR A 28 11.50 -17.74 -8.05
N LEU A 29 12.70 -17.90 -8.63
CA LEU A 29 12.95 -17.87 -10.07
C LEU A 29 13.63 -19.16 -10.61
N LEU A 30 13.54 -20.28 -9.90
CA LEU A 30 14.15 -21.57 -10.28
C LEU A 30 13.66 -22.10 -11.65
N PRO A 31 14.54 -22.67 -12.51
CA PRO A 31 15.99 -22.50 -12.66
C PRO A 31 16.29 -21.74 -13.95
N LEU A 32 16.57 -20.44 -13.87
CA LEU A 32 16.76 -19.63 -15.09
C LEU A 32 18.17 -19.06 -15.17
N SER A 33 18.81 -19.35 -16.29
CA SER A 33 20.03 -18.70 -16.70
C SER A 33 19.75 -17.22 -16.93
N PRO A 34 20.68 -16.29 -16.62
CA PRO A 34 20.58 -14.88 -17.00
C PRO A 34 20.36 -14.62 -18.50
N LYS A 35 20.45 -15.66 -19.34
CA LYS A 35 20.18 -15.66 -20.78
C LYS A 35 18.70 -15.83 -21.12
N ASP A 36 17.90 -16.31 -20.19
CA ASP A 36 16.49 -16.66 -20.42
C ASP A 36 15.55 -15.46 -20.24
N PHE A 37 16.08 -14.30 -19.81
CA PHE A 37 15.31 -13.08 -19.59
C PHE A 37 15.99 -11.84 -20.14
N THR A 38 15.14 -10.88 -20.49
CA THR A 38 15.56 -9.50 -20.65
C THR A 38 15.83 -8.85 -19.28
N PHE A 39 16.59 -7.76 -19.29
CA PHE A 39 16.85 -7.01 -18.06
C PHE A 39 15.54 -6.43 -17.50
N GLU A 40 14.65 -5.97 -18.37
CA GLU A 40 13.37 -5.39 -18.01
C GLU A 40 12.45 -6.41 -17.31
N GLU A 41 12.33 -7.64 -17.82
CA GLU A 41 11.60 -8.72 -17.14
C GLU A 41 12.21 -9.09 -15.80
N THR A 42 13.54 -9.07 -15.70
CA THR A 42 14.24 -9.32 -14.42
C THR A 42 13.89 -8.25 -13.39
N ILE A 43 13.85 -6.98 -13.79
CA ILE A 43 13.47 -5.88 -12.91
C ILE A 43 12.00 -6.00 -12.47
N GLU A 44 11.08 -6.37 -13.38
CA GLU A 44 9.68 -6.58 -13.03
C GLU A 44 9.52 -7.69 -11.98
N LYS A 45 10.19 -8.83 -12.18
CA LYS A 45 10.15 -9.95 -11.23
C LYS A 45 10.79 -9.61 -9.90
N CYS A 46 11.93 -8.92 -9.90
CA CYS A 46 12.53 -8.37 -8.68
C CYS A 46 11.55 -7.43 -7.96
N GLY A 47 10.81 -6.61 -8.70
CA GLY A 47 9.77 -5.75 -8.14
C GLY A 47 8.65 -6.52 -7.43
N LYS A 48 8.30 -7.73 -7.87
CA LYS A 48 7.29 -8.57 -7.19
C LYS A 48 7.82 -9.23 -5.91
N VAL A 49 9.09 -9.64 -5.91
CA VAL A 49 9.72 -10.36 -4.78
C VAL A 49 10.21 -9.40 -3.70
N PHE A 50 10.89 -8.33 -4.12
CA PHE A 50 11.57 -7.38 -3.23
C PHE A 50 10.91 -6.01 -3.18
N GLY A 51 9.96 -5.73 -4.08
CA GLY A 51 9.20 -4.50 -4.02
C GLY A 51 8.29 -4.47 -2.80
N ASP A 52 7.97 -3.26 -2.37
CA ASP A 52 6.92 -3.07 -1.39
C ASP A 52 5.61 -3.57 -2.01
N ASN A 53 5.04 -4.67 -1.49
CA ASN A 53 3.76 -5.23 -1.92
C ASN A 53 2.58 -4.55 -1.21
N THR A 54 2.84 -3.55 -0.36
CA THR A 54 1.79 -2.74 0.25
C THR A 54 1.00 -2.04 -0.85
N SER A 55 -0.32 -2.19 -0.86
CA SER A 55 -1.18 -1.52 -1.83
C SER A 55 -1.00 0.00 -1.82
N LEU A 56 -1.32 0.65 -2.94
CA LEU A 56 -1.27 2.12 -3.06
C LEU A 56 -2.10 2.79 -1.96
N PHE A 57 -3.27 2.22 -1.64
CA PHE A 57 -4.11 2.73 -0.56
C PHE A 57 -3.47 2.57 0.83
N ASN A 58 -2.95 1.38 1.18
CA ASN A 58 -2.32 1.16 2.48
C ASN A 58 -1.11 2.07 2.69
N ARG A 59 -0.42 2.44 1.60
CA ARG A 59 0.63 3.46 1.59
C ARG A 59 0.08 4.85 1.88
N LEU A 60 -0.97 5.27 1.18
CA LEU A 60 -1.63 6.56 1.37
C LEU A 60 -2.19 6.75 2.78
N PHE A 61 -2.70 5.69 3.39
CA PHE A 61 -3.29 5.74 4.74
C PHE A 61 -2.24 5.83 5.85
N LYS A 62 -1.00 5.35 5.63
CA LYS A 62 0.06 5.38 6.65
C LYS A 62 0.59 6.79 6.89
N CYS A 63 0.68 7.63 5.85
CA CYS A 63 1.27 8.97 5.96
C CYS A 63 0.54 9.90 6.94
N PRO A 64 -0.77 10.10 6.82
CA PRO A 64 -1.46 11.02 7.72
C PRO A 64 -1.65 10.45 9.13
N ASN A 65 -1.31 9.18 9.38
CA ASN A 65 -1.26 8.57 10.72
C ASN A 65 0.10 8.73 11.41
N LEU A 66 1.08 9.39 10.77
CA LEU A 66 2.35 9.70 11.42
C LEU A 66 2.13 10.67 12.58
N ALA A 67 2.75 10.36 13.72
CA ALA A 67 2.80 11.21 14.88
C ALA A 67 4.26 11.32 15.35
N ILE A 68 4.67 12.54 15.71
CA ILE A 68 5.97 12.76 16.32
C ILE A 68 6.01 12.05 17.67
N ARG A 69 7.10 11.34 17.95
CA ARG A 69 7.28 10.65 19.24
C ARG A 69 7.88 11.60 20.27
N GLU A 70 7.63 11.32 21.54
CA GLU A 70 8.27 12.07 22.63
C GLU A 70 9.81 11.94 22.52
N GLY A 71 10.50 13.08 22.57
CA GLY A 71 11.96 13.16 22.41
C GLY A 71 12.49 13.06 20.98
N GLU A 72 11.63 12.96 19.96
CA GLU A 72 12.07 12.92 18.56
C GLU A 72 12.52 14.30 18.07
N VAL A 73 13.71 14.34 17.46
CA VAL A 73 14.25 15.58 16.87
C VAL A 73 13.43 15.95 15.63
N ILE A 74 12.93 17.19 15.59
CA ILE A 74 12.01 17.65 14.54
C ILE A 74 12.53 17.44 13.10
N HIS A 75 13.82 17.63 12.85
CA HIS A 75 14.41 17.39 11.53
C HIS A 75 14.39 15.92 11.11
N LYS A 76 14.56 14.98 12.07
CA LYS A 76 14.43 13.55 11.80
C LYS A 76 12.99 13.19 11.47
N TYR A 77 12.03 13.75 12.22
CA TYR A 77 10.61 13.57 11.94
C TYR A 77 10.24 14.12 10.55
N ALA A 78 10.70 15.32 10.20
CA ALA A 78 10.49 15.91 8.88
C ALA A 78 11.07 15.06 7.74
N ALA A 79 12.25 14.47 7.94
CA ALA A 79 12.85 13.53 6.98
C ALA A 79 11.99 12.27 6.82
N THR A 80 11.43 11.75 7.92
CA THR A 80 10.50 10.60 7.89
C THR A 80 9.22 10.94 7.12
N VAL A 81 8.59 12.08 7.40
CA VAL A 81 7.40 12.55 6.67
C VAL A 81 7.71 12.68 5.18
N ASN A 82 8.83 13.31 4.82
CA ASN A 82 9.20 13.51 3.42
C ASN A 82 9.48 12.17 2.71
N ARG A 83 10.21 11.25 3.34
CA ARG A 83 10.46 9.90 2.80
C ARG A 83 9.16 9.15 2.55
N MET A 84 8.23 9.21 3.50
CA MET A 84 6.92 8.60 3.41
C MET A 84 6.14 9.21 2.24
N CYS A 85 5.91 10.53 2.21
CA CYS A 85 5.23 11.22 1.11
C CYS A 85 5.81 10.91 -0.29
N ASN A 86 7.15 10.81 -0.40
CA ASN A 86 7.82 10.50 -1.66
C ASN A 86 7.64 9.03 -2.07
N ALA A 87 7.73 8.09 -1.13
CA ALA A 87 7.45 6.67 -1.39
C ALA A 87 5.99 6.42 -1.82
N PHE A 88 5.11 7.36 -1.45
CA PHE A 88 3.68 7.28 -1.74
C PHE A 88 3.28 7.95 -3.04
N SER A 89 4.22 8.59 -3.77
CA SER A 89 3.91 9.46 -4.89
C SER A 89 2.68 10.30 -4.55
N TYR A 90 2.77 11.17 -3.54
CA TYR A 90 1.60 11.93 -3.09
C TYR A 90 1.13 12.96 -4.14
N GLY A 91 2.03 13.40 -5.01
CA GLY A 91 1.79 14.41 -6.06
C GLY A 91 0.68 14.15 -7.11
N PRO A 92 0.39 12.91 -7.57
CA PRO A 92 -0.70 12.59 -8.48
C PRO A 92 -2.06 12.34 -7.80
N LEU A 93 -2.17 12.44 -6.47
CA LEU A 93 -3.43 12.19 -5.76
C LEU A 93 -4.47 13.26 -6.14
N LYS A 94 -5.61 12.85 -6.70
CA LYS A 94 -6.69 13.78 -7.05
C LYS A 94 -7.38 14.29 -5.78
N LYS A 95 -7.99 15.47 -5.87
CA LYS A 95 -8.67 16.15 -4.76
C LYS A 95 -9.69 15.27 -4.02
N ASP A 96 -10.51 14.50 -4.75
CA ASP A 96 -11.52 13.64 -4.13
C ASP A 96 -10.92 12.40 -3.46
N GLN A 97 -9.79 11.88 -3.97
CA GLN A 97 -9.09 10.77 -3.32
C GLN A 97 -8.54 11.23 -1.96
N PHE A 98 -7.99 12.45 -1.90
CA PHE A 98 -7.59 13.06 -0.63
C PHE A 98 -8.77 13.23 0.34
N ARG A 99 -9.91 13.72 -0.15
CA ARG A 99 -11.14 13.85 0.67
C ARG A 99 -11.60 12.51 1.23
N CYS A 100 -11.56 11.44 0.42
CA CYS A 100 -11.90 10.08 0.84
C CYS A 100 -10.94 9.56 1.93
N LEU A 101 -9.63 9.81 1.78
CA LEU A 101 -8.64 9.44 2.81
C LEU A 101 -8.91 10.13 4.14
N VAL A 102 -9.13 11.45 4.13
CA VAL A 102 -9.48 12.22 5.34
C VAL A 102 -10.75 11.66 5.97
N PHE A 103 -11.79 11.44 5.18
CA PHE A 103 -13.07 10.91 5.66
C PHE A 103 -12.90 9.57 6.40
N VAL A 104 -12.23 8.59 5.79
CA VAL A 104 -12.02 7.29 6.43
C VAL A 104 -11.12 7.42 7.65
N GLN A 105 -10.04 8.20 7.57
CA GLN A 105 -9.10 8.32 8.67
C GLN A 105 -9.69 8.98 9.93
N ASP A 106 -10.72 9.79 9.79
CA ASP A 106 -11.40 10.44 10.91
C ASP A 106 -12.46 9.56 11.58
N LEU A 107 -12.80 8.40 11.01
CA LEU A 107 -13.68 7.39 11.63
C LEU A 107 -12.95 6.55 12.70
N ARG A 108 -12.32 7.23 13.67
CA ARG A 108 -11.46 6.60 14.70
C ARG A 108 -12.21 6.06 15.90
N LEU A 109 -13.50 6.37 16.04
CA LEU A 109 -14.28 5.90 17.18
C LEU A 109 -14.51 4.39 17.08
N PRO A 110 -14.45 3.63 18.21
CA PRO A 110 -14.67 2.18 18.20
C PRO A 110 -15.99 1.76 17.56
N PHE A 111 -17.02 2.60 17.68
CA PHE A 111 -18.32 2.42 17.04
C PHE A 111 -18.25 2.27 15.52
N TYR A 112 -17.27 2.91 14.87
CA TYR A 112 -17.07 2.85 13.42
C TYR A 112 -16.04 1.80 13.01
N ALA A 113 -15.45 1.03 13.91
CA ALA A 113 -14.32 0.14 13.58
C ALA A 113 -14.63 -0.84 12.44
N GLU A 114 -15.81 -1.46 12.46
CA GLU A 114 -16.23 -2.40 11.40
C GLU A 114 -16.48 -1.69 10.06
N ILE A 115 -17.21 -0.57 10.08
CA ILE A 115 -17.50 0.22 8.87
C ILE A 115 -16.20 0.79 8.28
N HIS A 116 -15.30 1.26 9.15
CA HIS A 116 -13.99 1.76 8.79
C HIS A 116 -13.19 0.71 8.00
N LEU A 117 -13.15 -0.55 8.46
CA LEU A 117 -12.48 -1.63 7.74
C LEU A 117 -13.12 -1.92 6.37
N LYS A 118 -14.45 -1.86 6.26
CA LYS A 118 -15.16 -2.08 4.99
C LYS A 118 -14.88 -0.96 3.98
N LEU A 119 -14.93 0.30 4.41
CA LEU A 119 -14.58 1.47 3.59
C LEU A 119 -13.11 1.45 3.18
N LEU A 120 -12.23 1.00 4.08
CA LEU A 120 -10.81 0.84 3.82
C LEU A 120 -10.56 -0.19 2.71
N SER A 121 -11.25 -1.35 2.75
CA SER A 121 -11.19 -2.35 1.69
C SER A 121 -11.77 -1.85 0.36
N LEU A 122 -12.79 -0.99 0.39
CA LEU A 122 -13.36 -0.40 -0.81
C LEU A 122 -12.36 0.54 -1.51
N LEU A 123 -11.70 1.40 -0.74
CA LEU A 123 -10.68 2.32 -1.25
C LEU A 123 -9.42 1.60 -1.72
N ASP A 124 -9.09 0.45 -1.12
CA ASP A 124 -7.99 -0.41 -1.57
C ASP A 124 -8.23 -0.98 -2.99
N LYS A 125 -9.49 -1.26 -3.31
CA LYS A 125 -9.91 -1.78 -4.63
C LYS A 125 -10.15 -0.69 -5.66
N ASN A 126 -10.64 0.47 -5.24
CA ASN A 126 -10.95 1.59 -6.12
C ASN A 126 -10.58 2.94 -5.48
N LEU A 127 -9.41 3.44 -5.86
CA LEU A 127 -8.93 4.75 -5.41
C LEU A 127 -9.63 5.92 -6.10
N ASP A 128 -10.35 5.73 -7.20
CA ASP A 128 -11.04 6.82 -7.94
C ASP A 128 -12.48 7.08 -7.44
N ILE A 129 -12.89 6.43 -6.35
CA ILE A 129 -14.20 6.69 -5.74
C ILE A 129 -14.32 8.13 -5.24
N MET A 130 -15.48 8.74 -5.51
CA MET A 130 -15.81 10.07 -5.01
C MET A 130 -16.34 10.02 -3.58
N LEU A 131 -16.12 11.10 -2.83
CA LEU A 131 -16.51 11.20 -1.42
C LEU A 131 -18.01 10.92 -1.20
N HIS A 132 -18.90 11.38 -2.08
CA HIS A 132 -20.33 11.13 -1.89
C HIS A 132 -20.70 9.65 -2.00
N HIS A 133 -20.11 8.92 -2.97
CA HIS A 133 -20.29 7.47 -3.07
C HIS A 133 -19.77 6.76 -1.82
N LEU A 134 -18.65 7.23 -1.25
CA LEU A 134 -18.11 6.66 -0.02
C LEU A 134 -19.03 6.88 1.19
N VAL A 135 -19.73 8.02 1.25
CA VAL A 135 -20.76 8.31 2.26
C VAL A 135 -21.98 7.42 2.07
N ASP A 136 -22.41 7.18 0.83
CA ASP A 136 -23.51 6.26 0.54
C ASP A 136 -23.18 4.84 1.01
N GLU A 137 -21.97 4.36 0.72
CA GLU A 137 -21.48 3.05 1.17
C GLU A 137 -21.39 2.97 2.70
N HIS A 138 -20.93 4.03 3.37
CA HIS A 138 -20.94 4.10 4.82
C HIS A 138 -22.37 3.89 5.39
N ASN A 139 -23.37 4.54 4.80
CA ASN A 139 -24.76 4.44 5.24
C ASN A 139 -25.35 3.04 4.95
N ASN A 140 -24.97 2.43 3.83
CA ASN A 140 -25.33 1.06 3.51
C ASN A 140 -24.78 0.07 4.53
N PHE A 141 -23.46 0.13 4.82
CA PHE A 141 -22.84 -0.71 5.84
C PHE A 141 -23.45 -0.51 7.23
N ARG A 142 -23.75 0.74 7.61
CA ARG A 142 -24.41 1.05 8.87
C ARG A 142 -25.79 0.40 8.97
N SER A 143 -26.57 0.45 7.89
CA SER A 143 -27.91 -0.15 7.83
C SER A 143 -27.85 -1.68 7.92
N LEU A 144 -26.88 -2.31 7.24
CA LEU A 144 -26.65 -3.75 7.31
C LEU A 144 -26.26 -4.22 8.71
N ILE A 145 -25.36 -3.51 9.39
CA ILE A 145 -24.97 -3.82 10.77
C ILE A 145 -26.17 -3.68 11.72
N ALA A 146 -26.96 -2.61 11.56
CA ALA A 146 -28.16 -2.42 12.36
C ALA A 146 -29.21 -3.53 12.15
N TYR A 147 -29.30 -4.09 10.93
CA TYR A 147 -30.14 -5.23 10.64
C TYR A 147 -29.62 -6.52 11.29
N SER A 148 -28.32 -6.83 11.16
CA SER A 148 -27.69 -8.02 11.76
C SER A 148 -27.91 -8.07 13.27
N ASN A 149 -27.64 -6.95 13.95
CA ASN A 149 -27.79 -6.84 15.40
C ASN A 149 -29.23 -7.09 15.87
N ARG A 150 -30.24 -6.73 15.06
CA ARG A 150 -31.66 -6.99 15.38
C ARG A 150 -32.04 -8.45 15.21
N VAL A 151 -31.47 -9.13 14.23
CA VAL A 151 -31.72 -10.56 14.01
C VAL A 151 -31.11 -11.37 15.14
N GLU A 152 -29.85 -11.09 15.49
CA GLU A 152 -29.15 -11.75 16.60
C GLU A 152 -29.83 -11.55 17.97
N SER A 153 -30.39 -10.35 18.22
CA SER A 153 -31.12 -10.07 19.46
C SER A 153 -32.49 -10.75 19.57
N ASN A 154 -33.05 -11.23 18.45
CA ASN A 154 -34.35 -11.90 18.42
C ASN A 154 -34.21 -13.43 18.52
N GLU A 155 -33.00 -13.96 18.43
CA GLU A 155 -32.67 -15.39 18.55
C GLU A 155 -32.16 -15.77 19.96
N THR A 156 -32.17 -14.82 20.90
CA THR A 156 -31.85 -15.01 22.34
C THR A 156 -33.06 -14.78 23.23
#